data_AF-A0A366LSX0-F1
#
_entry.id   AF-A0A366LSX0-F1
#
_cell.length_a   1.000
_cell.length_b   1.000
_cell.length_c   1.000
_cell.angle_alpha   90.00
_cell.angle_beta   90.00
_cell.angle_gamma   90.00
#
_symmetry.space_group_name_H-M   'P 1'
#
loop_
_entity.id
_entity.type
_entity.pdbx_description
1 polymer ?
#
loop_
_entity_poly.entity_id
_entity_poly.type
_entity_poly.pdbx_seq_one_letter_code
_entity_poly.pdbx_strand_id
1 'polypeptide(L)'
;MPDVRWETREENRLAAERREPNGGPWGPDTCKQGFVWREANRSDHVCVYPSSRSRAWVNSANAAFGLQDPSAPLRIGGTSAYEEYYAPEDLVTWRVSGAFSRNSKVTFSTYGYRNGGWQLETGYTVDTDANGRIANNGYIHTFRCNLESSRRAKAFLVAADHANGQVSNPGQVTDPWCIPIR
;
A
#
# COMPACT_ATOMS: atom_id res chain seq x y z
N MET A 1 -1.39 -13.70 14.00
CA MET A 1 -0.57 -13.45 15.20
C MET A 1 -1.41 -12.71 16.25
N PRO A 2 -1.57 -13.22 17.48
CA PRO A 2 -2.42 -12.62 18.51
C PRO A 2 -1.88 -11.34 19.20
N ASP A 3 -0.58 -11.03 19.07
CA ASP A 3 0.07 -9.96 19.86
C ASP A 3 -0.34 -8.54 19.46
N VAL A 4 -0.58 -8.28 18.17
CA VAL A 4 -0.84 -6.93 17.65
C VAL A 4 -2.10 -6.30 18.25
N ARG A 5 -3.17 -7.09 18.46
CA ARG A 5 -4.43 -6.58 19.05
C ARG A 5 -4.27 -6.23 20.53
N TRP A 6 -3.40 -6.93 21.25
CA TRP A 6 -3.13 -6.63 22.65
C TRP A 6 -2.29 -5.36 22.78
N GLU A 7 -1.20 -5.23 22.01
CA GLU A 7 -0.40 -4.00 21.98
C GLU A 7 -1.18 -2.78 21.54
N THR A 8 -2.00 -2.89 20.48
CA THR A 8 -2.82 -1.78 19.99
C THR A 8 -3.77 -1.27 21.07
N ARG A 9 -4.33 -2.18 21.89
CA ARG A 9 -5.21 -1.81 23.00
C ARG A 9 -4.45 -1.11 24.11
N GLU A 10 -3.27 -1.60 24.47
CA GLU A 10 -2.46 -0.95 25.51
C GLU A 10 -1.94 0.43 25.04
N GLU A 11 -1.57 0.56 23.77
CA GLU A 11 -1.20 1.84 23.16
C GLU A 11 -2.36 2.83 23.14
N ASN A 12 -3.57 2.38 22.82
CA ASN A 12 -4.77 3.22 22.90
C ASN A 12 -5.09 3.61 24.35
N ARG A 13 -4.87 2.72 25.32
CA ARG A 13 -5.10 2.98 26.75
C ARG A 13 -4.13 4.03 27.28
N LEU A 14 -2.85 3.93 26.93
CA LEU A 14 -1.79 4.84 27.35
C LEU A 14 -1.71 6.12 26.50
N ALA A 15 -2.56 6.27 25.48
CA ALA A 15 -2.51 7.38 24.53
C ALA A 15 -2.60 8.74 25.23
N ALA A 16 -3.53 8.89 26.18
CA ALA A 16 -3.71 10.12 26.94
C ALA A 16 -2.53 10.42 27.87
N GLU A 17 -1.96 9.39 28.51
CA GLU A 17 -0.81 9.53 29.41
C GLU A 17 0.49 9.90 28.68
N ARG A 18 0.57 9.59 27.38
CA ARG A 18 1.72 9.88 26.51
C ARG A 18 1.60 11.21 25.76
N ARG A 19 0.51 11.94 25.94
CA ARG A 19 0.35 13.31 25.44
C ARG A 19 0.93 14.32 26.42
N GLU A 20 1.44 15.42 25.88
CA GLU A 20 1.87 16.55 26.68
C GLU A 20 0.65 17.17 27.38
N PRO A 21 0.64 17.33 28.72
CA PRO A 21 -0.55 17.74 29.47
C PRO A 21 -1.14 19.10 29.06
N ASN A 22 -0.28 19.99 28.55
CA ASN A 22 -0.65 21.34 28.13
C ASN A 22 -0.65 21.50 26.59
N GLY A 23 -0.58 20.39 25.86
CA GLY A 23 -0.27 20.40 24.43
C GLY A 23 1.16 20.86 24.16
N GLY A 24 1.50 21.04 22.89
CA GLY A 24 2.82 21.47 22.46
C GLY A 24 2.81 22.06 21.05
N PRO A 25 3.96 22.10 20.37
CA PRO A 25 4.11 22.77 19.07
C PRO A 25 3.12 22.31 17.98
N TRP A 26 2.53 21.12 18.14
CA TRP A 26 1.62 20.48 17.18
C TRP A 26 0.17 20.42 17.68
N GLY A 27 -0.18 21.25 18.68
CA GLY A 27 -1.52 21.35 19.25
C GLY A 27 -1.76 20.43 20.46
N PRO A 28 -3.03 20.21 20.86
CA PRO A 28 -3.39 19.51 22.10
C PRO A 28 -3.04 18.02 22.08
N ASP A 29 -2.87 17.43 20.90
CA ASP A 29 -2.48 16.03 20.75
C ASP A 29 -0.96 15.81 20.76
N THR A 30 -0.14 16.85 21.00
CA THR A 30 1.32 16.74 20.96
C THR A 30 1.80 15.61 21.90
N CYS A 31 2.60 14.70 21.37
CA CYS A 31 3.17 13.60 22.15
C CYS A 31 4.35 14.06 23.00
N LYS A 32 4.51 13.40 24.15
CA LYS A 32 5.70 13.53 25.00
C LYS A 32 6.96 13.14 24.24
N GLN A 33 8.10 13.71 24.64
CA GLN A 33 9.39 13.36 24.07
C GLN A 33 9.63 11.83 24.15
N GLY A 34 10.02 11.23 23.02
CA GLY A 34 10.18 9.77 22.89
C GLY A 34 8.97 9.02 22.34
N PHE A 35 7.83 9.72 22.16
CA PHE A 35 6.62 9.19 21.53
C PHE A 35 6.28 9.97 20.27
N VAL A 36 5.64 9.30 19.32
CA VAL A 36 5.19 9.87 18.05
C VAL A 36 3.74 9.48 17.81
N TRP A 37 3.01 10.25 17.01
CA TRP A 37 1.70 9.82 16.54
C TRP A 37 1.83 8.53 15.74
N ARG A 38 0.93 7.58 16.01
CA ARG A 38 0.87 6.30 15.29
C ARG A 38 0.55 6.51 13.82
N GLU A 39 -0.27 7.51 13.50
CA GLU A 39 -0.63 7.90 12.14
C GLU A 39 -1.04 6.70 11.26
N ALA A 40 -1.84 5.77 11.79
CA ALA A 40 -2.45 4.72 10.96
C ALA A 40 -3.42 5.31 9.91
N ASN A 41 -3.88 6.54 10.13
CA ASN A 41 -4.53 7.40 9.16
C ASN A 41 -4.28 8.88 9.53
N ARG A 42 -4.73 9.82 8.68
CA ARG A 42 -4.50 11.27 8.89
C ARG A 42 -5.12 11.86 10.16
N SER A 43 -6.03 11.15 10.82
CA SER A 43 -6.68 11.58 12.06
C SER A 43 -6.21 10.77 13.28
N ASP A 44 -5.25 9.87 13.10
CA ASP A 44 -4.79 8.97 14.15
C ASP A 44 -3.62 9.58 14.95
N HIS A 45 -3.96 10.40 15.94
CA HIS A 45 -3.00 11.04 16.86
C HIS A 45 -2.82 10.27 18.17
N VAL A 46 -2.75 8.94 18.11
CA VAL A 46 -2.41 8.10 19.27
C VAL A 46 -0.90 8.13 19.49
N CYS A 47 -0.46 8.54 20.68
CA CYS A 47 0.96 8.60 21.02
C CYS A 47 1.52 7.20 21.32
N VAL A 48 2.42 6.73 20.45
CA VAL A 48 3.03 5.40 20.51
C VAL A 48 4.55 5.49 20.42
N TYR A 49 5.24 4.38 20.68
CA TYR A 49 6.67 4.30 20.40
C TYR A 49 6.93 4.38 18.88
N PRO A 50 8.06 4.93 18.43
CA PRO A 50 8.40 4.97 17.01
C PRO A 50 8.36 3.61 16.31
N SER A 51 8.77 2.53 17.00
CA SER A 51 8.69 1.15 16.49
C SER A 51 7.24 0.70 16.25
N SER A 52 6.30 1.12 17.10
CA SER A 52 4.88 0.83 16.95
C SER A 52 4.24 1.59 15.80
N ARG A 53 4.67 2.83 15.55
CA ARG A 53 4.28 3.60 14.35
C ARG A 53 4.73 2.87 13.07
N SER A 54 5.99 2.46 13.00
CA SER A 54 6.51 1.67 11.88
C SER A 54 5.72 0.37 11.69
N ARG A 55 5.36 -0.32 12.78
CA ARG A 55 4.53 -1.52 12.72
C ARG A 55 3.09 -1.23 12.29
N ALA A 56 2.48 -0.14 12.73
CA ALA A 56 1.14 0.27 12.33
C ALA A 56 1.08 0.62 10.83
N TRP A 57 2.13 1.26 10.31
CA TRP A 57 2.27 1.54 8.87
C TRP A 57 2.44 0.28 8.04
N VAL A 58 3.31 -0.63 8.47
CA VAL A 58 3.45 -1.96 7.84
C VAL A 58 2.15 -2.76 7.92
N ASN A 59 1.43 -2.72 9.05
CA ASN A 59 0.14 -3.40 9.19
C ASN A 59 -0.97 -2.74 8.35
N SER A 60 -0.95 -1.43 8.16
CA SER A 60 -1.93 -0.71 7.31
C SER A 60 -1.64 -0.93 5.83
N ALA A 61 -0.36 -0.96 5.44
CA ALA A 61 0.10 -1.47 4.16
C ALA A 61 -0.38 -2.92 3.93
N ASN A 62 -0.30 -3.75 4.98
CA ASN A 62 -0.83 -5.11 5.00
C ASN A 62 -2.38 -5.16 5.15
N ALA A 63 -3.08 -4.06 5.44
CA ALA A 63 -4.53 -4.06 5.49
C ALA A 63 -5.14 -4.17 4.08
N ALA A 64 -4.34 -3.94 3.03
CA ALA A 64 -4.63 -4.40 1.67
C ALA A 64 -5.04 -5.89 1.62
N PHE A 65 -4.41 -6.74 2.45
CA PHE A 65 -4.72 -8.17 2.57
C PHE A 65 -6.10 -8.45 3.19
N GLY A 66 -6.79 -7.44 3.74
CA GLY A 66 -8.11 -7.56 4.37
C GLY A 66 -9.27 -6.92 3.57
N LEU A 67 -9.03 -6.42 2.37
CA LEU A 67 -10.08 -5.85 1.53
C LEU A 67 -11.02 -6.94 1.02
N GLN A 68 -12.30 -6.86 1.41
CA GLN A 68 -13.37 -7.71 0.89
C GLN A 68 -13.80 -7.31 -0.53
N ASP A 69 -13.50 -6.07 -0.95
CA ASP A 69 -13.76 -5.56 -2.29
C ASP A 69 -12.59 -4.67 -2.74
N PRO A 70 -11.74 -5.13 -3.67
CA PRO A 70 -10.62 -4.36 -4.22
C PRO A 70 -11.07 -3.27 -5.21
N SER A 71 -12.28 -3.38 -5.77
CA SER A 71 -12.84 -2.42 -6.73
C SER A 71 -13.39 -1.18 -6.05
N ALA A 72 -13.60 -1.24 -4.73
CA ALA A 72 -13.89 -0.08 -3.92
C ALA A 72 -12.74 0.94 -4.03
N PRO A 73 -13.03 2.22 -4.30
CA PRO A 73 -11.98 3.24 -4.41
C PRO A 73 -11.28 3.38 -3.06
N LEU A 74 -10.07 2.82 -2.96
CA LEU A 74 -9.18 3.01 -1.83
C LEU A 74 -8.76 4.48 -1.84
N ARG A 75 -9.05 5.18 -0.74
CA ARG A 75 -9.04 6.65 -0.61
C ARG A 75 -7.66 7.28 -0.82
N ILE A 76 -7.14 7.29 -2.04
CA ILE A 76 -6.25 8.32 -2.61
C ILE A 76 -6.52 8.41 -4.11
N GLY A 77 -7.27 9.44 -4.50
CA GLY A 77 -7.34 9.86 -5.91
C GLY A 77 -6.00 10.46 -6.30
N GLY A 78 -5.33 9.84 -7.26
CA GLY A 78 -4.07 10.34 -7.81
C GLY A 78 -3.05 9.27 -8.15
N THR A 79 -3.26 8.01 -7.76
CA THR A 79 -2.47 6.89 -8.29
C THR A 79 -3.14 6.29 -9.52
N SER A 80 -2.35 5.92 -10.51
CA SER A 80 -2.84 5.33 -11.77
C SER A 80 -1.85 4.30 -12.26
N ALA A 81 -2.36 3.10 -12.56
CA ALA A 81 -1.66 2.04 -13.25
C ALA A 81 -1.98 2.09 -14.74
N TYR A 82 -0.96 1.79 -15.53
CA TYR A 82 -1.04 1.72 -16.98
C TYR A 82 -0.13 0.60 -17.46
N GLU A 83 -0.50 0.03 -18.59
CA GLU A 83 0.17 -1.13 -19.16
C GLU A 83 0.73 -0.78 -20.53
N GLU A 84 1.92 -1.29 -20.80
CA GLU A 84 2.57 -1.18 -22.09
C GLU A 84 2.87 -2.59 -22.61
N TYR A 85 2.42 -2.88 -23.82
CA TYR A 85 2.59 -4.17 -24.45
C TYR A 85 3.60 -4.08 -25.60
N TYR A 86 4.55 -5.02 -25.59
CA TYR A 86 5.54 -5.18 -26.64
C TYR A 86 5.33 -6.51 -27.37
N ALA A 87 4.67 -6.39 -28.54
CA ALA A 87 4.19 -7.52 -29.34
C ALA A 87 5.26 -8.53 -29.80
N PRO A 88 6.49 -8.14 -30.19
CA PRO A 88 7.48 -9.10 -30.70
C PRO A 88 7.91 -10.18 -29.69
N GLU A 89 7.77 -9.91 -28.39
CA GLU A 89 8.20 -10.83 -27.32
C GLU A 89 7.08 -11.18 -26.33
N ASP A 90 5.84 -10.80 -26.64
CA ASP A 90 4.69 -10.95 -25.73
C ASP A 90 4.96 -10.37 -24.33
N LEU A 91 5.69 -9.25 -24.26
CA LEU A 91 6.03 -8.63 -22.99
C LEU A 91 4.95 -7.64 -22.59
N VAL A 92 4.45 -7.80 -21.36
CA VAL A 92 3.62 -6.80 -20.69
C VAL A 92 4.47 -6.14 -19.63
N THR A 93 4.45 -4.83 -19.64
CA THR A 93 5.14 -4.01 -18.65
C THR A 93 4.12 -3.13 -17.94
N TRP A 94 4.16 -3.15 -16.60
CA TRP A 94 3.35 -2.27 -15.79
C TRP A 94 4.09 -1.02 -15.42
N ARG A 95 3.32 0.06 -15.45
CA ARG A 95 3.75 1.36 -15.05
C ARG A 95 2.75 1.95 -14.09
N VAL A 96 3.26 2.70 -13.13
CA VAL A 96 2.46 3.38 -12.13
C VAL A 96 2.89 4.81 -12.01
N SER A 97 1.94 5.67 -11.72
CA SER A 97 2.16 7.08 -11.42
C SER A 97 1.30 7.45 -10.23
N GLY A 98 1.72 8.47 -9.49
CA GLY A 98 0.90 9.07 -8.46
C GLY A 98 1.70 9.81 -7.40
N ALA A 99 0.97 10.35 -6.42
CA ALA A 99 1.52 11.13 -5.32
C ALA A 99 1.94 10.21 -4.15
N PHE A 100 3.05 9.49 -4.31
CA PHE A 100 3.64 8.69 -3.24
C PHE A 100 4.46 9.56 -2.28
N SER A 101 4.69 9.08 -1.07
CA SER A 101 5.55 9.75 -0.09
C SER A 101 6.99 9.83 -0.60
N ARG A 102 7.70 10.89 -0.23
CA ARG A 102 9.11 11.13 -0.62
C ARG A 102 10.03 10.15 0.08
N ASN A 103 11.07 9.66 -0.61
CA ASN A 103 12.07 8.72 -0.07
C ASN A 103 11.45 7.51 0.66
N SER A 104 10.30 7.05 0.16
CA SER A 104 9.53 5.94 0.72
C SER A 104 9.72 4.65 -0.07
N LYS A 105 9.40 3.53 0.57
CA LYS A 105 9.18 2.24 -0.07
C LYS A 105 7.70 2.06 -0.36
N VAL A 106 7.36 1.71 -1.60
CA VAL A 106 5.99 1.40 -2.00
C VAL A 106 5.94 -0.03 -2.48
N THR A 107 5.07 -0.83 -1.87
CA THR A 107 4.83 -2.22 -2.28
C THR A 107 3.60 -2.28 -3.16
N PHE A 108 3.77 -2.84 -4.35
CA PHE A 108 2.72 -3.08 -5.32
C PHE A 108 2.38 -4.56 -5.35
N SER A 109 1.10 -4.87 -5.19
CA SER A 109 0.61 -6.24 -5.24
C SER A 109 -0.59 -6.38 -6.16
N THR A 110 -0.71 -7.56 -6.77
CA THR A 110 -1.88 -7.86 -7.61
C THR A 110 -2.95 -8.57 -6.81
N TYR A 111 -4.19 -8.16 -7.00
CA TYR A 111 -5.35 -8.79 -6.38
C TYR A 111 -6.27 -9.32 -7.48
N GLY A 112 -6.24 -10.64 -7.66
CA GLY A 112 -6.94 -11.34 -8.75
C GLY A 112 -7.84 -12.43 -8.22
N TYR A 113 -8.77 -12.89 -9.05
CA TYR A 113 -9.62 -14.04 -8.72
C TYR A 113 -8.93 -15.34 -9.16
N ARG A 114 -8.73 -16.26 -8.21
CA ARG A 114 -8.03 -17.55 -8.39
C ARG A 114 -8.66 -18.63 -7.55
N ASN A 115 -8.70 -19.86 -8.07
CA ASN A 115 -9.15 -21.05 -7.34
C ASN A 115 -10.50 -20.88 -6.59
N GLY A 116 -11.43 -20.12 -7.16
CA GLY A 116 -12.74 -19.88 -6.56
C GLY A 116 -12.77 -18.77 -5.47
N GLY A 117 -11.73 -17.93 -5.38
CA GLY A 117 -11.71 -16.81 -4.44
C GLY A 117 -10.80 -15.66 -4.88
N TRP A 118 -10.92 -14.52 -4.21
CA TRP A 118 -10.01 -13.40 -4.42
C TRP A 118 -8.73 -13.57 -3.60
N GLN A 119 -7.58 -13.34 -4.23
CA GLN A 119 -6.27 -13.55 -3.62
C GLN A 119 -5.33 -12.39 -3.95
N LEU A 120 -4.56 -11.93 -2.96
CA LEU A 120 -3.44 -11.01 -3.18
C LEU A 120 -2.20 -11.85 -3.50
N GLU A 121 -1.60 -11.57 -4.64
CA GLU A 121 -0.43 -12.28 -5.15
C GLU A 121 0.65 -11.26 -5.55
N THR A 122 1.89 -11.65 -5.25
CA THR A 122 3.13 -10.98 -5.63
C THR A 122 3.31 -9.57 -5.04
N GLY A 123 4.42 -9.32 -4.35
CA GLY A 123 4.79 -8.00 -3.85
C GLY A 123 6.03 -7.47 -4.55
N TYR A 124 5.89 -6.39 -5.30
CA TYR A 124 7.02 -5.65 -5.88
C TYR A 124 7.23 -4.38 -5.07
N THR A 125 8.35 -4.30 -4.35
CA THR A 125 8.69 -3.10 -3.61
C THR A 125 9.63 -2.24 -4.43
N VAL A 126 9.26 -0.97 -4.63
CA VAL A 126 10.09 0.03 -5.29
C VAL A 126 10.32 1.22 -4.37
N ASP A 127 11.45 1.89 -4.57
CA ASP A 127 11.79 3.12 -3.87
C ASP A 127 11.28 4.34 -4.66
N THR A 128 10.84 5.35 -3.92
CA THR A 128 10.47 6.67 -4.45
C THR A 128 11.60 7.67 -4.18
N ASP A 129 11.78 8.62 -5.09
CA ASP A 129 12.79 9.67 -4.96
C ASP A 129 12.40 10.77 -3.95
N ALA A 130 13.24 11.79 -3.83
CA ALA A 130 12.99 12.95 -2.96
C ALA A 130 11.73 13.75 -3.32
N ASN A 131 11.13 13.49 -4.48
CA ASN A 131 9.89 14.09 -4.95
C ASN A 131 8.69 13.13 -4.88
N GLY A 132 8.86 11.91 -4.35
CA GLY A 132 7.81 10.90 -4.32
C GLY A 132 7.55 10.24 -5.67
N ARG A 133 8.50 10.33 -6.61
CA ARG A 133 8.40 9.70 -7.94
C ARG A 133 9.11 8.36 -7.96
N ILE A 134 8.55 7.42 -8.70
CA ILE A 134 9.18 6.13 -8.97
C ILE A 134 10.15 6.30 -10.15
N ALA A 135 11.35 5.71 -10.02
CA ALA A 135 12.37 5.72 -11.07
C ALA A 135 11.89 5.05 -12.37
N ASN A 136 12.70 5.13 -13.42
CA ASN A 136 12.39 4.53 -14.73
C ASN A 136 10.97 4.87 -15.19
N ASN A 137 10.57 6.14 -15.15
CA ASN A 137 9.26 6.56 -15.64
C ASN A 137 8.06 5.76 -15.06
N GLY A 138 8.19 5.27 -13.83
CA GLY A 138 7.16 4.51 -13.13
C GLY A 138 7.08 3.02 -13.49
N TYR A 139 8.03 2.47 -14.25
CA TYR A 139 8.11 1.03 -14.53
C TYR A 139 8.35 0.23 -13.25
N ILE A 140 7.45 -0.70 -12.93
CA ILE A 140 7.54 -1.52 -11.70
C ILE A 140 7.68 -3.02 -11.95
N HIS A 141 7.23 -3.51 -13.10
CA HIS A 141 7.30 -4.94 -13.42
C HIS A 141 7.19 -5.21 -14.92
N THR A 142 7.93 -6.21 -15.41
CA THR A 142 7.86 -6.69 -16.80
C THR A 142 7.81 -8.21 -16.80
N PHE A 143 6.91 -8.79 -17.59
CA PHE A 143 6.72 -10.23 -17.69
C PHE A 143 6.19 -10.63 -19.06
N ARG A 144 6.33 -11.92 -19.40
CA ARG A 144 5.78 -12.48 -20.63
C ARG A 144 4.35 -12.94 -20.41
N CYS A 145 3.47 -12.59 -21.33
CA CYS A 145 2.05 -12.93 -21.30
C CYS A 145 1.50 -13.07 -22.72
N ASN A 146 0.98 -14.25 -23.08
CA ASN A 146 0.31 -14.45 -24.36
C ASN A 146 -1.07 -13.75 -24.33
N LEU A 147 -1.16 -12.54 -24.89
CA LEU A 147 -2.36 -11.72 -24.80
C LEU A 147 -3.53 -12.19 -25.69
N GLU A 148 -3.28 -12.97 -26.75
CA GLU A 148 -4.35 -13.48 -27.62
C GLU A 148 -5.34 -14.40 -26.88
N SER A 149 -4.85 -15.13 -25.88
CA SER A 149 -5.66 -16.01 -25.01
C SER A 149 -6.07 -15.38 -23.67
N SER A 150 -5.45 -14.26 -23.28
CA SER A 150 -5.44 -13.75 -21.89
C SER A 150 -6.15 -12.42 -21.66
N ARG A 151 -6.82 -11.83 -22.68
CA ARG A 151 -7.55 -10.53 -22.55
C ARG A 151 -8.62 -10.49 -21.43
N ARG A 152 -8.93 -11.62 -20.78
CA ARG A 152 -9.90 -11.74 -19.68
C ARG A 152 -9.29 -11.87 -18.28
N ALA A 153 -7.99 -12.15 -18.15
CA ALA A 153 -7.34 -12.27 -16.84
C ALA A 153 -6.83 -10.89 -16.38
N LYS A 154 -7.69 -10.14 -15.69
CA LYS A 154 -7.36 -8.85 -15.08
C LYS A 154 -7.28 -9.00 -13.56
N ALA A 155 -6.31 -8.30 -12.97
CA ALA A 155 -6.16 -8.15 -11.53
C ALA A 155 -6.17 -6.66 -11.18
N PHE A 156 -6.55 -6.32 -9.96
CA PHE A 156 -6.37 -4.97 -9.43
C PHE A 156 -4.95 -4.83 -8.91
N LEU A 157 -4.29 -3.72 -9.24
CA LEU A 157 -3.06 -3.35 -8.56
C LEU A 157 -3.42 -2.69 -7.23
N VAL A 158 -2.71 -3.04 -6.18
CA VAL A 158 -2.84 -2.45 -4.85
C VAL A 158 -1.48 -1.91 -4.47
N ALA A 159 -1.41 -0.62 -4.16
CA ALA A 159 -0.17 0.05 -3.79
C ALA A 159 -0.22 0.45 -2.32
N ALA A 160 0.78 0.03 -1.56
CA ALA A 160 0.94 0.32 -0.15
C ALA A 160 2.20 1.17 0.08
N ASP A 161 2.03 2.39 0.59
CA ASP A 161 3.11 3.32 0.92
C ASP A 161 3.57 3.13 2.36
N HIS A 162 4.85 2.77 2.54
CA HIS A 162 5.39 2.40 3.85
C HIS A 162 5.70 3.61 4.74
N ALA A 163 5.80 4.82 4.17
CA ALA A 163 6.11 6.04 4.93
C ALA A 163 4.87 6.67 5.58
N ASN A 164 3.66 6.25 5.22
CA ASN A 164 2.43 6.79 5.82
C ASN A 164 1.32 5.74 5.99
N GLY A 165 1.58 4.47 5.64
CA GLY A 165 0.63 3.37 5.73
C GLY A 165 -0.54 3.45 4.75
N GLN A 166 -0.51 4.37 3.76
CA GLN A 166 -1.60 4.55 2.83
C GLN A 166 -1.67 3.39 1.82
N VAL A 167 -2.90 2.90 1.60
CA VAL A 167 -3.19 1.93 0.55
C VAL A 167 -4.04 2.60 -0.52
N SER A 168 -3.67 2.42 -1.78
CA SER A 168 -4.40 2.92 -2.95
C SER A 168 -4.66 1.80 -3.96
N ASN A 169 -5.64 2.01 -4.83
CA ASN A 169 -5.93 1.15 -5.98
C ASN A 169 -5.58 1.94 -7.25
N PRO A 170 -4.37 1.77 -7.81
CA PRO A 170 -3.99 2.45 -9.05
C PRO A 170 -4.82 2.04 -10.27
N GLY A 171 -5.54 0.92 -10.22
CA GLY A 171 -6.39 0.45 -11.31
C GLY A 171 -6.17 -1.02 -11.65
N GLN A 172 -6.78 -1.45 -12.75
CA GLN A 172 -6.64 -2.81 -13.26
C GLN A 172 -5.41 -2.97 -14.15
N VAL A 173 -4.75 -4.10 -14.00
CA VAL A 173 -3.64 -4.55 -14.84
C VAL A 173 -3.90 -5.99 -15.31
N THR A 174 -3.24 -6.37 -16.39
CA THR A 174 -3.11 -7.75 -16.86
C THR A 174 -2.46 -8.55 -15.77
N ASP A 175 -3.06 -9.68 -15.47
CA ASP A 175 -2.58 -10.55 -14.41
C ASP A 175 -1.20 -11.13 -14.75
N PRO A 176 -0.21 -11.12 -13.84
CA PRO A 176 1.14 -11.60 -14.13
C PRO A 176 1.18 -13.11 -14.40
N TRP A 177 0.16 -13.85 -13.99
CA TRP A 177 0.01 -15.28 -14.19
C TRP A 177 -0.93 -15.62 -15.34
N CYS A 178 -0.73 -14.98 -16.50
CA CYS A 178 -1.49 -15.25 -17.72
C CYS A 178 -1.59 -16.74 -18.05
N ILE A 179 -2.72 -17.36 -17.67
CA ILE A 179 -3.13 -18.73 -17.99
C ILE A 179 -4.61 -18.64 -18.41
N PRO A 180 -5.07 -19.37 -19.44
CA PRO A 180 -6.43 -19.23 -19.94
C PRO A 180 -7.46 -19.59 -18.85
N ILE A 181 -8.41 -18.69 -18.61
CA ILE A 181 -9.66 -19.06 -17.93
C ILE A 181 -10.48 -19.80 -18.99
N ARG A 182 -10.75 -21.09 -18.76
CA ARG A 182 -11.46 -21.99 -19.70
C ARG A 182 -12.76 -21.38 -20.23
#